data_AF-A0A4U5UNP0-F1
#
_entry.id   AF-A0A4U5UNP0-F1
#
_cell.length_a   1.000
_cell.length_b   1.000
_cell.length_c   1.000
_cell.angle_alpha   90.00
_cell.angle_beta   90.00
_cell.angle_gamma   90.00
#
_symmetry.space_group_name_H-M   'P 1'
#
loop_
_entity.id
_entity.type
_entity.pdbx_description
1 polymer ?
#
loop_
_entity_poly.entity_id
_entity_poly.type
_entity_poly.pdbx_seq_one_letter_code
_entity_poly.pdbx_strand_id
1 'polypeptide(L)'
;MRCSLSSFPTLERERDKMGHQQLYWSHPRKFGQGSRSCRVCSNRHGLIRKYGLNMCRQCFRQYAKDIGFVKASSPVHFINELMLYS
;
A
#
# COMPACT_ATOMS: atom_id res chain seq x y z
N MET A 1 -65.10 18.89 10.49
CA MET A 1 -63.75 19.45 10.24
C MET A 1 -62.70 18.65 11.01
N ARG A 2 -62.22 17.55 10.44
CA ARG A 2 -60.99 16.87 10.86
C ARG A 2 -60.33 16.42 9.57
N CYS A 3 -59.45 17.27 9.05
CA CYS A 3 -58.68 16.92 7.86
C CYS A 3 -57.73 15.78 8.21
N SER A 4 -57.90 14.70 7.47
CA SER A 4 -56.96 13.63 7.16
C SER A 4 -55.49 13.94 7.50
N LEU A 5 -54.97 13.26 8.52
CA LEU A 5 -53.54 13.01 8.70
C LEU A 5 -53.05 12.07 7.58
N SER A 6 -52.96 12.60 6.37
CA SER A 6 -52.19 12.00 5.29
C SER A 6 -50.71 12.25 5.56
N SER A 7 -49.98 11.17 5.84
CA SER A 7 -48.63 10.94 5.33
C SER A 7 -47.69 12.14 5.39
N PHE A 8 -47.07 12.39 6.54
CA PHE A 8 -45.80 13.12 6.54
C PHE A 8 -44.74 12.17 5.96
N PRO A 9 -44.23 12.37 4.73
CA PRO A 9 -43.05 11.63 4.31
C PRO A 9 -41.92 12.05 5.24
N THR A 10 -41.26 11.05 5.82
CA THR A 10 -40.06 11.18 6.62
C THR A 10 -38.96 11.90 5.81
N LEU A 11 -38.93 13.23 5.82
CA LEU A 11 -37.91 14.07 5.17
C LEU A 11 -36.89 14.64 6.16
N GLU A 12 -36.61 13.92 7.25
CA GLU A 12 -35.54 14.30 8.20
C GLU A 12 -34.58 13.14 8.49
N ARG A 13 -34.24 12.32 7.48
CA ARG A 13 -33.25 11.26 7.71
C ARG A 13 -32.30 10.92 6.57
N GLU A 14 -31.87 11.90 5.78
CA GLU A 14 -30.79 11.67 4.80
C GLU A 14 -29.80 12.84 4.65
N ARG A 15 -29.42 13.52 5.74
CA ARG A 15 -28.48 14.65 5.60
C ARG A 15 -27.40 14.75 6.67
N ASP A 16 -26.72 13.65 6.95
CA ASP A 16 -25.45 13.71 7.71
C ASP A 16 -24.46 12.55 7.46
N LYS A 17 -24.59 11.78 6.38
CA LYS A 17 -23.79 10.55 6.19
C LYS A 17 -22.89 10.49 4.94
N MET A 18 -22.65 11.60 4.25
CA MET A 18 -21.83 11.58 3.02
C MET A 18 -20.45 12.25 3.13
N GLY A 19 -20.22 13.07 4.16
CA GLY A 19 -18.95 13.80 4.33
C GLY A 19 -17.77 12.88 4.64
N HIS A 20 -17.90 12.02 5.67
CA HIS A 20 -16.81 11.13 6.07
C HIS A 20 -16.39 10.15 4.96
N GLN A 21 -17.36 9.68 4.16
CA GLN A 21 -17.08 8.72 3.09
C GLN A 21 -16.29 9.34 1.93
N GLN A 22 -16.49 10.63 1.64
CA GLN A 22 -15.70 11.35 0.62
C GLN A 22 -14.30 11.75 1.12
N LEU A 23 -14.12 11.94 2.44
CA LEU A 23 -12.84 12.31 3.02
C LEU A 23 -11.90 11.10 3.19
N TYR A 24 -12.45 9.92 3.50
CA TYR A 24 -11.68 8.69 3.66
C TYR A 24 -11.04 8.28 2.33
N TRP A 25 -9.71 8.10 2.31
CA TRP A 25 -8.95 7.67 1.11
C TRP A 25 -9.05 8.63 -0.08
N SER A 26 -9.38 9.90 0.17
CA SER A 26 -9.48 10.97 -0.84
C SER A 26 -8.17 11.20 -1.61
N HIS A 27 -7.01 11.01 -0.97
CA HIS A 27 -5.71 11.25 -1.62
C HIS A 27 -5.29 10.08 -2.54
N PRO A 28 -5.08 10.30 -3.84
CA PRO A 28 -4.74 9.25 -4.79
C PRO A 28 -3.34 8.67 -4.55
N ARG A 29 -3.25 7.39 -4.17
CA ARG A 29 -1.98 6.67 -3.94
C ARG A 29 -1.49 5.91 -5.18
N LYS A 30 -1.50 6.55 -6.36
CA LYS A 30 -1.02 5.92 -7.60
C LYS A 30 0.52 5.86 -7.67
N PHE A 31 1.20 6.82 -7.05
CA PHE A 31 2.66 6.99 -7.13
C PHE A 31 3.28 7.38 -5.78
N GLY A 32 4.61 7.44 -5.73
CA GLY A 32 5.38 7.74 -4.53
C GLY A 32 5.70 6.52 -3.65
N GLN A 33 6.22 6.79 -2.45
CA GLN A 33 6.59 5.77 -1.47
C GLN A 33 5.37 5.14 -0.79
N GLY A 34 4.28 5.92 -0.64
CA GLY A 34 3.03 5.48 -0.02
C GLY A 34 2.22 4.51 -0.88
N SER A 35 2.47 4.43 -2.18
CA SER A 35 1.71 3.59 -3.11
C SER A 35 2.15 2.14 -3.14
N ARG A 36 3.37 1.85 -2.67
CA ARG A 36 3.98 0.52 -2.76
C ARG A 36 4.37 0.05 -1.36
N SER A 37 4.20 -1.24 -1.13
CA SER A 37 4.57 -1.92 0.11
C SER A 37 5.28 -3.22 -0.22
N CYS A 38 6.13 -3.68 0.69
CA CYS A 38 6.72 -5.00 0.61
C CYS A 38 5.64 -6.09 0.59
N ARG A 39 5.84 -7.11 -0.24
CA ARG A 39 4.93 -8.28 -0.33
C ARG A 39 4.84 -9.09 0.96
N VAL A 40 5.90 -9.12 1.76
CA VAL A 40 5.99 -9.92 2.99
C VAL A 40 5.71 -9.07 4.23
N CYS A 41 6.52 -8.02 4.43
CA CYS A 41 6.51 -7.23 5.66
C CYS A 41 5.47 -6.10 5.66
N SER A 42 4.79 -5.82 4.54
CA SER A 42 3.90 -4.65 4.31
C SER A 42 4.52 -3.27 4.56
N ASN A 43 5.79 -3.22 4.96
CA ASN A 43 6.55 -2.00 5.17
C ASN A 43 6.76 -1.27 3.84
N ARG A 44 6.74 0.06 3.88
CA ARG A 44 6.96 0.96 2.73
C ARG A 44 8.40 1.46 2.63
N HIS A 45 9.21 1.21 3.67
CA HIS A 45 10.61 1.63 3.73
C HIS A 45 11.54 0.55 3.17
N GLY A 46 12.64 0.98 2.54
CA GLY A 46 13.70 0.09 2.07
C GLY A 46 13.24 -0.96 1.07
N LEU A 47 12.28 -0.60 0.20
CA LEU A 47 11.72 -1.49 -0.81
C LEU A 47 12.69 -1.62 -1.99
N ILE A 48 13.16 -2.84 -2.24
CA ILE A 48 13.96 -3.19 -3.41
C ILE A 48 13.02 -3.32 -4.61
N ARG A 49 13.20 -2.42 -5.59
CA ARG A 49 12.36 -2.31 -6.80
C ARG A 49 13.01 -2.90 -8.05
N LYS A 50 14.30 -3.25 -7.99
CA LYS A 50 15.02 -3.86 -9.11
C LYS A 50 14.43 -5.26 -9.40
N TYR A 51 14.38 -5.61 -10.67
CA TYR A 51 13.88 -6.91 -11.14
C TYR A 51 12.44 -7.27 -10.73
N GLY A 52 11.62 -6.29 -10.33
CA GLY A 52 10.20 -6.52 -10.00
C GLY A 52 9.93 -7.25 -8.66
N LEU A 53 10.96 -7.44 -7.81
CA LEU A 53 10.86 -8.18 -6.55
C LEU A 53 9.86 -7.54 -5.56
N ASN A 54 9.86 -6.21 -5.42
CA ASN A 54 9.01 -5.45 -4.49
C ASN A 54 9.07 -6.01 -3.04
N MET A 55 10.29 -6.23 -2.54
CA MET A 55 10.56 -6.74 -1.19
C MET A 55 11.41 -5.77 -0.37
N CYS A 56 11.17 -5.70 0.93
CA CYS A 56 11.99 -4.90 1.84
C CYS A 56 13.39 -5.54 2.00
N ARG A 57 14.45 -4.73 2.18
CA ARG A 57 15.84 -5.23 2.30
C ARG A 57 16.06 -6.30 3.38
N GLN A 58 15.28 -6.25 4.46
CA GLN A 58 15.32 -7.23 5.55
C GLN A 58 14.75 -8.59 5.09
N CYS A 59 13.57 -8.58 4.48
CA CYS A 59 12.96 -9.79 3.92
C CYS A 59 13.81 -10.37 2.78
N PHE A 60 14.42 -9.53 1.95
CA PHE A 60 15.29 -10.01 0.88
C PHE A 60 16.46 -10.84 1.42
N ARG A 61 17.07 -10.46 2.55
CA ARG A 61 18.16 -11.24 3.16
C ARG A 61 17.72 -12.61 3.68
N GLN A 62 16.46 -12.74 4.09
CA GLN A 62 15.90 -14.02 4.56
C GLN A 62 15.65 -14.96 3.37
N TYR A 63 15.02 -14.45 2.31
CA TYR A 63 14.64 -15.23 1.13
C TYR A 63 15.70 -15.30 0.03
N ALA A 64 16.85 -14.64 0.19
CA ALA A 64 17.89 -14.57 -0.84
C ALA A 64 18.34 -15.96 -1.32
N LYS A 65 18.47 -16.91 -0.38
CA LYS A 65 18.87 -18.29 -0.70
C LYS A 65 17.81 -19.03 -1.52
N ASP A 66 16.54 -18.87 -1.17
CA ASP A 66 15.42 -19.56 -1.82
C ASP A 66 15.15 -19.02 -3.23
N ILE A 67 15.43 -17.72 -3.44
CA ILE A 67 15.35 -17.10 -4.77
C ILE A 67 16.55 -17.51 -5.65
N GLY A 68 17.60 -18.10 -5.06
CA GLY A 68 18.81 -18.53 -5.77
C GLY A 68 19.92 -17.47 -5.85
N PHE A 69 19.84 -16.40 -5.05
CA PHE A 69 20.95 -15.46 -4.93
C PHE A 69 22.06 -16.06 -4.07
N VAL A 70 23.19 -16.36 -4.69
CA VAL A 70 24.41 -16.86 -4.03
C VAL A 70 25.42 -15.74 -3.85
N LYS A 71 26.10 -15.70 -2.70
CA LYS A 71 27.20 -14.76 -2.45
C LYS A 71 28.42 -15.18 -3.25
N ALA A 72 28.63 -14.58 -4.42
CA ALA A 72 29.86 -14.75 -5.19
C ALA A 72 31.03 -14.16 -4.38
N SER A 73 32.05 -14.98 -4.11
CA SER A 73 33.31 -14.57 -3.47
C SER A 73 34.25 -13.85 -4.46
N SER A 74 33.92 -13.82 -5.75
CA SER A 74 34.60 -13.05 -6.80
C SER A 74 33.77 -11.83 -7.21
N PRO A 75 34.42 -10.73 -7.64
CA PRO A 75 33.76 -9.45 -7.90
C PRO A 75 33.02 -9.47 -9.23
N VAL A 76 31.87 -10.14 -9.27
CA VAL A 76 30.88 -9.97 -10.34
C VAL A 76 29.58 -9.44 -9.74
N HIS A 77 29.60 -8.15 -9.42
CA HIS A 77 28.54 -7.18 -9.72
C HIS A 77 27.04 -7.60 -9.61
N PHE A 78 26.61 -8.34 -8.59
CA PHE A 78 25.15 -8.58 -8.45
C PHE A 78 24.51 -8.29 -7.09
N ILE A 79 25.28 -8.21 -6.01
CA ILE A 79 24.70 -8.05 -4.66
C ILE A 79 25.11 -6.75 -3.99
N ASN A 80 26.31 -6.25 -4.29
CA ASN A 80 26.81 -5.00 -3.69
C ASN A 80 26.16 -3.76 -4.31
N GLU A 81 25.80 -3.78 -5.59
CA GLU A 81 25.15 -2.61 -6.22
C GLU A 81 23.73 -2.37 -5.65
N LEU A 82 23.04 -3.42 -5.20
CA LEU A 82 21.72 -3.29 -4.58
C LEU A 82 21.76 -2.90 -3.11
N MET A 83 22.86 -3.17 -2.40
CA MET A 83 23.00 -2.90 -0.96
C MET A 83 23.82 -1.64 -0.64
N LEU A 84 24.60 -1.09 -1.59
CA LEU A 84 25.31 0.19 -1.44
C LEU A 84 24.52 1.42 -1.93
N TYR A 85 23.41 1.25 -2.64
CA TYR A 85 22.59 2.34 -3.19
C TYR A 85 21.22 2.50 -2.48
N SER A 86 21.10 2.03 -1.23
CA SER A 86 19.92 2.26 -0.36
C SER A 86 20.32 2.84 0.99
#